data_AF-A0A954HF73-F1
#
_entry.id   AF-A0A954HF73-F1
#
_cell.length_a   1.000
_cell.length_b   1.000
_cell.length_c   1.000
_cell.angle_alpha   90.00
_cell.angle_beta   90.00
_cell.angle_gamma   90.00
#
_symmetry.space_group_name_H-M   'P 1'
#
loop_
_entity.id
_entity.type
_entity.pdbx_description
1 polymer ?
#
loop_
_entity_poly.entity_id
_entity_poly.type
_entity_poly.pdbx_seq_one_letter_code
_entity_poly.pdbx_strand_id
1 'polypeptide(L)'
;DQPIAALIKDLKQRGMLDETMVVWGSEFGRTPLGENRTEGQAVTGRDHHPFAFSMFLAGGGLKGGQVYGASDEIGWGIAEKPVHVNDLHATMLHQFGMDHLKLTYRFQGRDFRLTDVAGEIIPEWIA
;
A
#
# COMPACT_ATOMS: atom_id res chain seq x y z
N ASP A 1 7.32 13.45 7.59
CA ASP A 1 6.26 13.88 6.64
C ASP A 1 6.70 15.01 5.71
N GLN A 2 7.37 16.06 6.22
CA GLN A 2 7.69 17.28 5.46
C GLN A 2 8.38 17.05 4.08
N PRO A 3 9.38 16.16 3.94
CA PRO A 3 10.03 15.95 2.64
C PRO A 3 9.08 15.37 1.58
N ILE A 4 8.16 14.51 1.98
CA ILE A 4 7.17 13.90 1.08
C ILE A 4 6.09 14.90 0.71
N ALA A 5 5.67 15.73 1.65
CA ALA A 5 4.78 16.84 1.35
C ALA A 5 5.42 17.82 0.35
N ALA A 6 6.72 18.11 0.47
CA ALA A 6 7.44 18.94 -0.50
C ALA A 6 7.50 18.29 -1.88
N LEU A 7 7.86 17.00 -1.98
CA LEU A 7 7.88 16.26 -3.23
C LEU A 7 6.53 16.32 -3.98
N ILE A 8 5.42 16.05 -3.28
CA ILE A 8 4.08 16.07 -3.88
C ILE A 8 3.71 17.48 -4.35
N LYS A 9 4.04 18.51 -3.56
CA LYS A 9 3.81 19.91 -3.95
C LYS A 9 4.61 20.29 -5.19
N ASP A 10 5.87 19.91 -5.26
CA ASP A 10 6.75 20.21 -6.39
C ASP A 10 6.26 19.52 -7.67
N LEU A 11 5.87 18.23 -7.59
CA LEU A 11 5.26 17.50 -8.70
C LEU A 11 3.99 18.19 -9.18
N LYS A 12 3.12 18.62 -8.26
CA LYS A 12 1.89 19.34 -8.60
C LYS A 12 2.17 20.68 -9.26
N GLN A 13 3.09 21.47 -8.72
CA GLN A 13 3.47 22.78 -9.28
C GLN A 13 4.05 22.67 -10.68
N ARG A 14 4.71 21.55 -10.99
CA ARG A 14 5.27 21.26 -12.32
C ARG A 14 4.27 20.62 -13.29
N GLY A 15 3.03 20.36 -12.86
CA GLY A 15 2.02 19.67 -13.67
C GLY A 15 2.32 18.18 -13.89
N MET A 16 3.23 17.59 -13.11
CA MET A 16 3.70 16.20 -13.27
C MET A 16 2.95 15.22 -12.37
N LEU A 17 2.18 15.71 -11.39
CA LEU A 17 1.51 14.83 -10.43
C LEU A 17 0.48 13.91 -11.09
N ASP A 18 -0.19 14.35 -12.14
CA ASP A 18 -1.23 13.55 -12.81
C ASP A 18 -0.63 12.34 -13.55
N GLU A 19 0.61 12.45 -14.02
CA GLU A 19 1.37 11.39 -14.71
C GLU A 19 2.34 10.63 -13.79
N THR A 20 2.49 11.07 -12.53
CA THR A 20 3.43 10.47 -11.56
C THR A 20 2.67 9.92 -10.36
N MET A 21 2.71 8.60 -10.18
CA MET A 21 2.20 7.98 -8.95
C MET A 21 3.29 7.97 -7.87
N VAL A 22 3.01 8.63 -6.75
CA VAL A 22 3.82 8.54 -5.52
C VAL A 22 3.22 7.47 -4.64
N VAL A 23 3.99 6.43 -4.32
CA VAL A 23 3.62 5.38 -3.37
C VAL A 23 4.53 5.49 -2.15
N TRP A 24 3.95 5.69 -0.97
CA TRP A 24 4.67 5.88 0.27
C TRP A 24 4.14 4.96 1.36
N GLY A 25 5.03 4.21 1.99
CA GLY A 25 4.69 3.30 3.08
C GLY A 25 5.94 2.74 3.74
N SER A 26 5.74 1.88 4.74
CA SER A 26 6.78 1.05 5.33
C SER A 26 6.59 -0.41 4.90
N GLU A 27 7.59 -1.25 5.17
CA GLU A 27 7.53 -2.69 4.90
C GLU A 27 6.49 -3.41 5.77
N PHE A 28 6.23 -2.87 6.97
CA PHE A 28 5.26 -3.38 7.94
C PHE A 28 4.82 -2.24 8.88
N GLY A 29 3.71 -2.43 9.56
CA GLY A 29 3.24 -1.54 10.63
C GLY A 29 3.89 -1.82 11.97
N ARG A 30 3.31 -1.24 13.03
CA ARG A 30 3.70 -1.48 14.41
C ARG A 30 2.49 -1.90 15.22
N THR A 31 2.64 -2.90 16.08
CA THR A 31 1.55 -3.37 16.94
C THR A 31 1.05 -2.23 17.82
N PRO A 32 -0.23 -2.25 18.24
CA PRO A 32 -0.71 -1.31 19.26
C PRO A 32 -0.19 -1.66 20.66
N LEU A 33 0.39 -2.86 20.82
CA LEU A 33 0.97 -3.37 22.05
C LEU A 33 2.50 -3.19 22.06
N GLY A 34 3.08 -3.20 23.25
CA GLY A 34 4.54 -3.25 23.43
C GLY A 34 5.13 -4.58 22.96
N GLU A 35 6.39 -4.54 22.51
CA GLU A 35 7.14 -5.73 22.12
C GLU A 35 7.43 -6.62 23.34
N ASN A 36 7.05 -7.91 23.26
CA ASN A 36 7.34 -8.89 24.31
C ASN A 36 8.78 -9.41 24.16
N ARG A 37 9.75 -8.73 24.79
CA ARG A 37 11.11 -9.25 24.98
C ARG A 37 11.29 -9.79 26.39
N THR A 38 11.85 -10.99 26.52
CA THR A 38 12.14 -11.59 27.83
C THR A 38 13.29 -10.88 28.56
N GLU A 39 13.17 -10.89 29.89
CA GLU A 39 14.11 -10.45 30.94
C GLU A 39 14.10 -8.96 31.33
N GLY A 40 13.05 -8.60 32.09
CA GLY A 40 13.21 -7.71 33.25
C GLY A 40 13.31 -6.20 32.99
N GLN A 41 13.32 -5.76 31.74
CA GLN A 41 13.29 -4.34 31.41
C GLN A 41 11.90 -3.92 30.92
N ALA A 42 11.42 -2.77 31.38
CA ALA A 42 10.27 -2.09 30.79
C ALA A 42 10.66 -1.61 29.39
N VAL A 43 10.51 -2.48 28.39
CA VAL A 43 10.81 -2.14 27.00
C VAL A 43 9.71 -1.21 26.48
N THR A 44 10.11 -0.09 25.87
CA THR A 44 9.23 1.04 25.51
C THR A 44 8.79 1.05 24.03
N GLY A 45 9.15 0.02 23.25
CA GLY A 45 8.89 -0.08 21.80
C GLY A 45 7.69 -0.97 21.45
N ARG A 46 7.18 -0.81 20.23
CA ARG A 46 6.09 -1.62 19.62
C ARG A 46 6.69 -2.65 18.65
N ASP A 47 6.12 -3.84 18.58
CA ASP A 47 6.59 -4.93 17.71
C ASP A 47 6.25 -4.68 16.22
N HIS A 48 6.77 -5.52 15.34
CA HIS A 48 6.46 -5.56 13.91
C HIS A 48 5.03 -6.03 13.68
N HIS A 49 4.31 -5.34 12.79
CA HIS A 49 2.93 -5.70 12.48
C HIS A 49 2.68 -5.78 10.97
N PRO A 50 2.94 -6.94 10.34
CA PRO A 50 2.74 -7.11 8.90
C PRO A 50 1.25 -7.27 8.53
N PHE A 51 0.34 -7.42 9.50
CA PHE A 51 -1.06 -7.77 9.23
C PHE A 51 -2.00 -6.57 9.14
N ALA A 52 -1.66 -5.44 9.74
CA ALA A 52 -2.46 -4.22 9.67
C ALA A 52 -1.57 -2.98 9.69
N PHE A 53 -1.50 -2.29 8.55
CA PHE A 53 -0.76 -1.04 8.40
C PHE A 53 -1.34 -0.21 7.25
N SER A 54 -0.94 1.05 7.19
CA SER A 54 -1.42 1.99 6.16
C SER A 54 -0.30 2.39 5.21
N MET A 55 -0.68 2.57 3.96
CA MET A 55 0.13 3.21 2.93
C MET A 55 -0.60 4.46 2.43
N PHE A 56 0.15 5.40 1.87
CA PHE A 56 -0.38 6.59 1.23
C PHE A 56 0.05 6.63 -0.24
N LEU A 57 -0.89 6.99 -1.11
CA LEU A 57 -0.65 7.16 -2.54
C LEU A 57 -1.12 8.56 -2.98
N ALA A 58 -0.44 9.12 -3.98
CA ALA A 58 -0.81 10.39 -4.60
C ALA A 58 -0.50 10.40 -6.10
N GLY A 59 -1.30 11.11 -6.88
CA GLY A 59 -1.07 11.30 -8.31
C GLY A 59 -1.35 10.06 -9.16
N GLY A 60 -0.85 10.05 -10.40
CA GLY A 60 -0.98 8.92 -11.32
C GLY A 60 -2.43 8.56 -11.67
N GLY A 61 -3.32 9.57 -11.77
CA GLY A 61 -4.74 9.39 -12.07
C GLY A 61 -5.58 8.72 -10.97
N LEU A 62 -5.04 8.56 -9.75
CA LEU A 62 -5.82 8.04 -8.62
C LEU A 62 -6.80 9.09 -8.11
N LYS A 63 -7.97 8.63 -7.68
CA LYS A 63 -8.97 9.44 -6.99
C LYS A 63 -8.40 9.90 -5.64
N GLY A 64 -8.03 11.18 -5.57
CA GLY A 64 -7.50 11.81 -4.36
C GLY A 64 -8.55 12.14 -3.30
N GLY A 65 -8.08 12.52 -2.11
CA GLY A 65 -8.95 13.02 -1.04
C GLY A 65 -9.80 11.96 -0.34
N GLN A 66 -9.36 10.70 -0.38
CA GLN A 66 -10.06 9.59 0.26
C GLN A 66 -9.17 8.83 1.24
N VAL A 67 -9.82 8.21 2.24
CA VAL A 67 -9.26 7.17 3.09
C VAL A 67 -9.98 5.89 2.74
N TYR A 68 -9.25 4.82 2.46
CA TYR A 68 -9.80 3.54 2.04
C TYR A 68 -9.44 2.46 3.07
N GLY A 69 -10.48 1.89 3.68
CA GLY A 69 -10.36 0.91 4.76
C GLY A 69 -10.14 1.54 6.13
N ALA A 70 -10.20 0.69 7.16
CA ALA A 70 -10.02 1.07 8.56
C ALA A 70 -9.47 -0.11 9.35
N SER A 71 -8.65 0.18 10.37
CA SER A 71 -8.30 -0.81 11.38
C SER A 71 -9.44 -0.97 12.41
N ASP A 72 -9.38 -2.02 13.21
CA ASP A 72 -10.22 -2.12 14.40
C ASP A 72 -9.90 -1.02 15.43
N GLU A 73 -10.73 -0.94 16.48
CA GLU A 73 -10.67 0.11 17.51
C GLU A 73 -9.32 0.21 18.21
N ILE A 74 -8.60 -0.91 18.32
CA ILE A 74 -7.30 -0.96 18.98
C ILE A 74 -6.12 -0.91 17.98
N GLY A 75 -6.37 -0.93 16.67
CA GLY A 75 -5.34 -0.95 15.64
C GLY A 75 -4.64 -2.30 15.47
N TRP A 76 -5.29 -3.41 15.83
CA TRP A 76 -4.74 -4.77 15.71
C TRP A 76 -5.05 -5.41 14.37
N GLY A 77 -6.30 -5.38 13.92
CA GLY A 77 -6.76 -5.99 12.69
C GLY A 77 -7.32 -4.96 11.72
N ILE A 78 -7.70 -5.45 10.52
CA ILE A 78 -8.43 -4.66 9.53
C ILE A 78 -9.92 -4.86 9.80
N ALA A 79 -10.65 -3.77 10.04
CA ALA A 79 -12.09 -3.79 10.28
C ALA A 79 -12.90 -3.59 8.98
N GLU A 80 -12.39 -2.76 8.06
CA GLU A 80 -13.10 -2.40 6.84
C GLU A 80 -12.19 -2.40 5.62
N LYS A 81 -12.73 -2.88 4.49
CA LYS A 81 -12.13 -2.83 3.14
C LYS A 81 -10.63 -3.18 3.13
N PRO A 82 -10.25 -4.43 3.45
CA PRO A 82 -8.86 -4.86 3.39
C PRO A 82 -8.31 -4.73 1.97
N VAL A 83 -7.03 -4.41 1.87
CA VAL A 83 -6.31 -4.34 0.60
C VAL A 83 -5.15 -5.32 0.67
N HIS A 84 -5.16 -6.32 -0.19
CA HIS A 84 -4.02 -7.22 -0.32
C HIS A 84 -2.94 -6.59 -1.21
N VAL A 85 -1.67 -6.95 -1.03
CA VAL A 85 -0.56 -6.43 -1.84
C VAL A 85 -0.73 -6.72 -3.33
N ASN A 86 -1.39 -7.85 -3.66
CA ASN A 86 -1.69 -8.18 -5.05
C ASN A 86 -2.70 -7.22 -5.67
N ASP A 87 -3.71 -6.78 -4.90
CA ASP A 87 -4.76 -5.84 -5.36
C ASP A 87 -4.18 -4.43 -5.50
N LEU A 88 -3.31 -4.03 -4.57
CA LEU A 88 -2.52 -2.80 -4.65
C LEU A 88 -1.73 -2.75 -5.97
N HIS A 89 -0.93 -3.79 -6.24
CA HIS A 89 -0.13 -3.83 -7.46
C HIS A 89 -0.98 -3.98 -8.74
N ALA A 90 -2.09 -4.73 -8.70
CA ALA A 90 -3.01 -4.84 -9.83
C ALA A 90 -3.60 -3.48 -10.20
N THR A 91 -4.05 -2.72 -9.19
CA THR A 91 -4.61 -1.37 -9.36
C THR A 91 -3.54 -0.39 -9.86
N MET A 92 -2.30 -0.46 -9.36
CA MET A 92 -1.19 0.36 -9.85
C MET A 92 -0.87 0.08 -11.33
N LEU A 93 -0.77 -1.20 -11.71
CA LEU A 93 -0.52 -1.59 -13.10
C LEU A 93 -1.65 -1.15 -14.02
N HIS A 94 -2.90 -1.23 -13.56
CA HIS A 94 -4.05 -0.72 -14.29
C HIS A 94 -3.94 0.78 -14.59
N GLN A 95 -3.52 1.59 -13.61
CA GLN A 95 -3.28 3.03 -13.81
C GLN A 95 -2.16 3.33 -14.83
N PHE A 96 -1.21 2.41 -14.99
CA PHE A 96 -0.19 2.48 -16.03
C PHE A 96 -0.66 1.96 -17.39
N GLY A 97 -1.96 1.64 -17.55
CA GLY A 97 -2.54 1.10 -18.78
C GLY A 97 -2.14 -0.36 -19.04
N MET A 98 -1.69 -1.09 -18.02
CA MET A 98 -1.26 -2.47 -18.14
C MET A 98 -2.32 -3.45 -17.61
N ASP A 99 -2.58 -4.48 -18.40
CA ASP A 99 -3.37 -5.64 -17.97
C ASP A 99 -2.44 -6.65 -17.29
N HIS A 100 -2.45 -6.66 -15.96
CA HIS A 100 -1.55 -7.50 -15.15
C HIS A 100 -1.75 -9.01 -15.38
N LEU A 101 -2.90 -9.43 -15.91
CA LEU A 101 -3.18 -10.84 -16.24
C LEU A 101 -2.48 -11.28 -17.53
N LYS A 102 -2.17 -10.33 -18.43
CA LYS A 102 -1.46 -10.60 -19.69
C LYS A 102 0.05 -10.58 -19.56
N LEU A 103 0.57 -10.02 -18.47
CA LEU A 103 2.01 -10.01 -18.15
C LEU A 103 2.44 -11.32 -17.47
N THR A 104 2.06 -12.44 -18.09
CA THR A 104 2.24 -13.78 -17.54
C THR A 104 3.28 -14.56 -18.32
N TYR A 105 4.19 -15.23 -17.62
CA TYR A 105 5.22 -16.10 -18.20
C TYR A 105 5.30 -17.43 -17.44
N ARG A 106 5.40 -18.55 -18.18
CA ARG A 106 5.50 -19.90 -17.62
C ARG A 106 6.95 -20.21 -17.25
N PHE A 107 7.21 -20.44 -15.96
CA PHE A 107 8.52 -20.83 -15.44
C PHE A 107 8.38 -21.95 -14.41
N GLN A 108 9.23 -22.98 -14.47
CA GLN A 108 9.23 -24.12 -13.54
C GLN A 108 7.82 -24.72 -13.24
N GLY A 109 6.96 -24.81 -14.25
CA GLY A 109 5.61 -25.39 -14.10
C GLY A 109 4.54 -24.46 -13.53
N ARG A 110 4.86 -23.19 -13.25
CA ARG A 110 3.92 -22.17 -12.75
C ARG A 110 3.84 -20.97 -13.68
N ASP A 111 2.66 -20.39 -13.78
CA ASP A 111 2.44 -19.09 -14.41
C ASP A 111 2.84 -17.98 -13.43
N PHE A 112 3.88 -17.24 -13.75
CA PHE A 112 4.34 -16.08 -13.00
C PHE A 112 3.80 -14.81 -13.66
N ARG A 113 3.31 -13.87 -12.84
CA ARG A 113 2.95 -12.51 -13.25
C ARG A 113 3.35 -11.51 -12.17
N LEU A 114 3.32 -10.21 -12.49
CA LEU A 114 3.75 -9.15 -11.56
C LEU A 114 2.93 -9.09 -10.26
N THR A 115 1.68 -9.56 -10.29
CA THR A 115 0.82 -9.68 -9.10
C THR A 115 0.72 -11.13 -8.63
N ASP A 116 1.66 -11.99 -9.01
CA ASP A 116 1.72 -13.40 -8.63
C ASP A 116 0.40 -14.17 -8.85
N VAL A 117 -0.16 -14.90 -7.86
CA VAL A 117 -1.35 -15.74 -8.05
C VAL A 117 -2.69 -15.03 -7.88
N ALA A 118 -2.70 -13.74 -7.49
CA ALA A 118 -3.92 -13.00 -7.14
C ALA A 118 -3.90 -11.56 -7.69
N GLY A 119 -4.85 -10.74 -7.25
CA GLY A 119 -4.95 -9.32 -7.59
C GLY A 119 -6.26 -9.01 -8.28
N GLU A 120 -7.09 -8.20 -7.63
CA GLU A 120 -8.27 -7.56 -8.18
C GLU A 120 -8.04 -6.05 -8.23
N ILE A 121 -8.53 -5.40 -9.30
CA ILE A 121 -8.47 -3.94 -9.42
C ILE A 121 -9.48 -3.34 -8.43
N ILE A 122 -9.10 -2.29 -7.70
CA ILE A 122 -9.96 -1.56 -6.76
C ILE A 122 -10.61 -0.36 -7.49
N PRO A 123 -11.87 -0.44 -7.95
CA PRO A 123 -12.45 0.59 -8.81
C PRO A 123 -12.64 1.94 -8.10
N GLU A 124 -12.83 1.93 -6.78
CA GLU A 124 -13.01 3.14 -5.98
C GLU A 124 -11.75 4.03 -5.95
N TRP A 125 -10.59 3.48 -6.33
CA TRP A 125 -9.32 4.21 -6.38
C TRP A 125 -9.12 5.00 -7.67
N ILE A 126 -9.92 4.73 -8.70
CA ILE A 126 -9.75 5.31 -10.04
C ILE A 126 -10.57 6.61 -10.14
N ALA A 127 -9.96 7.66 -10.73
CA ALA A 127 -10.56 9.00 -10.87
C ALA A 127 -11.56 9.11 -12.03
#